data_AF-A0A2J0N233-F1
#
_entry.id   AF-A0A2J0N233-F1
#
_cell.length_a   1.000
_cell.length_b   1.000
_cell.length_c   1.000
_cell.angle_alpha   90.00
_cell.angle_beta   90.00
_cell.angle_gamma   90.00
#
_symmetry.space_group_name_H-M   'P 1'
#
loop_
_entity.id
_entity.type
_entity.pdbx_description
1 polymer ?
#
loop_
_entity_poly.entity_id
_entity_poly.type
_entity_poly.pdbx_seq_one_letter_code
_entity_poly.pdbx_strand_id
1 'polypeptide(L)'
;MIKNILVVCFFCVILSGLAFSQNEIEIDSQVMSVSPDKEYVIIKAGEKDGLEIGDGLIIHRDGEKLAEARVIEVRPEVAAAEILNAEKEIKVGDGALIVKKAAAYRKQKKSKWTTLLGSGAETNSAMPVKTAVSDAGTNIENLRPGTVQISQGSSIIRADIQADPGTVFSYALMVLRENGYIVTFSNRITGTILAEKAIELSLMKELWADATARIEHKLAATLEIKNNNGFSELNVTGFREHTQKKRQVKLPVARESKYYRDLVEIASAIKERAGF
;
A
#
# COMPACT_ATOMS: atom_id res chain seq x y z
N MET A 1 -51.09 -5.65 -60.84
CA MET A 1 -50.87 -4.28 -60.36
C MET A 1 -50.80 -4.31 -58.85
N ILE A 2 -49.71 -3.77 -58.32
CA ILE A 2 -49.21 -3.90 -56.95
C ILE A 2 -49.98 -2.98 -56.00
N LYS A 3 -50.39 -3.50 -54.83
CA LYS A 3 -50.51 -2.73 -53.57
C LYS A 3 -50.53 -3.72 -52.40
N ASN A 4 -49.33 -4.18 -52.02
CA ASN A 4 -49.09 -4.91 -50.77
C ASN A 4 -49.21 -3.92 -49.60
N ILE A 5 -50.39 -3.90 -48.99
CA ILE A 5 -50.65 -3.35 -47.65
C ILE A 5 -50.66 -4.55 -46.70
N LEU A 6 -49.49 -4.86 -46.17
CA LEU A 6 -49.23 -5.76 -45.05
C LEU A 6 -47.70 -5.67 -44.92
N VAL A 7 -47.13 -5.17 -43.84
CA VAL A 7 -46.95 -5.97 -42.65
C VAL A 7 -46.56 -4.99 -41.54
N VAL A 8 -47.50 -4.77 -40.63
CA VAL A 8 -47.24 -4.31 -39.26
C VAL A 8 -46.67 -5.52 -38.52
N CYS A 9 -45.39 -5.82 -38.73
CA CYS A 9 -44.62 -6.73 -37.88
C CYS A 9 -43.62 -5.86 -37.10
N PHE A 10 -43.82 -5.71 -35.79
CA PHE A 10 -43.26 -6.66 -34.83
C PHE A 10 -41.73 -6.60 -34.79
N PHE A 11 -41.17 -5.41 -34.52
CA PHE A 11 -39.82 -5.27 -33.96
C PHE A 11 -39.78 -4.06 -33.01
N CYS A 12 -40.64 -4.11 -31.98
CA CYS A 12 -40.52 -3.30 -30.75
C CYS A 12 -39.59 -3.99 -29.72
N VAL A 13 -38.54 -4.68 -30.17
CA VAL A 13 -37.59 -5.33 -29.27
C VAL A 13 -36.19 -4.89 -29.68
N ILE A 14 -35.38 -4.58 -28.66
CA ILE A 14 -33.97 -4.19 -28.70
C ILE A 14 -33.70 -2.70 -29.00
N LEU A 15 -34.38 -1.80 -28.29
CA LEU A 15 -33.76 -0.53 -27.89
C LEU A 15 -33.53 -0.50 -26.37
N SER A 16 -33.15 -1.64 -25.79
CA SER A 16 -32.40 -1.63 -24.53
C SER A 16 -31.01 -1.11 -24.88
N GLY A 17 -30.87 0.21 -24.84
CA GLY A 17 -29.57 0.86 -24.79
C GLY A 17 -28.79 0.18 -23.67
N LEU A 18 -27.81 -0.64 -24.06
CA LEU A 18 -26.67 -0.92 -23.23
C LEU A 18 -26.04 0.45 -23.05
N ALA A 19 -26.43 1.13 -21.97
CA ALA A 19 -25.57 2.08 -21.30
C ALA A 19 -24.34 1.27 -20.87
N PHE A 20 -23.46 0.98 -21.84
CA PHE A 20 -22.07 0.70 -21.56
C PHE A 20 -21.61 1.94 -20.83
N SER A 21 -21.49 1.77 -19.51
CA SER A 21 -21.02 2.76 -18.57
C SER A 21 -19.60 3.14 -19.00
N GLN A 22 -19.49 4.09 -19.92
CA GLN A 22 -18.26 4.75 -20.33
C GLN A 22 -17.71 5.47 -19.10
N ASN A 23 -16.84 4.79 -18.37
CA ASN A 23 -15.89 5.39 -17.44
C ASN A 23 -14.65 4.49 -17.35
N GLU A 24 -14.18 4.00 -18.50
CA GLU A 24 -12.77 3.67 -18.66
C GLU A 24 -12.11 4.96 -19.17
N ILE A 25 -11.35 5.61 -18.30
CA ILE A 25 -10.51 6.72 -18.72
C ILE A 25 -9.37 6.06 -19.50
N GLU A 26 -9.46 6.14 -20.82
CA GLU A 26 -8.47 5.66 -21.76
C GLU A 26 -7.39 6.75 -21.89
N ILE A 27 -6.27 6.56 -21.18
CA ILE A 27 -5.07 7.36 -21.41
C ILE A 27 -4.26 6.61 -22.45
N ASP A 28 -4.03 7.26 -23.59
CA ASP A 28 -3.13 6.78 -24.62
C ASP A 28 -1.70 7.25 -24.32
N SER A 29 -0.77 6.32 -24.21
CA SER A 29 0.63 6.56 -23.87
C SER A 29 1.54 5.67 -24.71
N GLN A 30 2.86 5.82 -24.53
CA GLN A 30 3.86 5.05 -25.27
C GLN A 30 4.92 4.46 -24.35
N VAL A 31 5.39 3.28 -24.71
CA VAL A 31 6.54 2.62 -24.08
C VAL A 31 7.82 3.39 -24.42
N MET A 32 8.49 3.92 -23.40
CA MET A 32 9.76 4.62 -23.52
C MET A 32 10.97 3.69 -23.37
N SER A 33 10.84 2.65 -22.55
CA SER A 33 11.91 1.70 -22.28
C SER A 33 11.31 0.35 -21.92
N VAL A 34 12.01 -0.72 -22.30
CA VAL A 34 11.73 -2.10 -21.90
C VAL A 34 12.95 -2.61 -21.14
N SER A 35 12.72 -3.27 -20.02
CA SER A 35 13.82 -3.84 -19.24
C SER A 35 14.52 -4.98 -20.04
N PRO A 36 15.83 -5.20 -19.85
CA PRO A 36 16.55 -6.24 -20.58
C PRO A 36 16.02 -7.67 -20.33
N ASP A 37 15.50 -7.89 -19.13
CA ASP A 37 14.87 -9.14 -18.68
C ASP A 37 13.39 -9.26 -19.13
N LYS A 38 12.83 -8.21 -19.73
CA LYS A 38 11.43 -8.13 -20.16
C LYS A 38 10.42 -8.32 -19.01
N GLU A 39 10.80 -8.01 -17.78
CA GLU A 39 9.91 -8.07 -16.61
C GLU A 39 9.12 -6.77 -16.40
N TYR A 40 9.61 -5.62 -16.86
CA TYR A 40 8.91 -4.35 -16.73
C TYR A 40 9.13 -3.40 -17.92
N VAL A 41 8.21 -2.44 -18.04
CA VAL A 41 8.28 -1.34 -19.01
C VAL A 41 8.18 0.01 -18.32
N ILE A 42 8.73 1.04 -18.94
CA ILE A 42 8.54 2.43 -18.56
C ILE A 42 7.68 3.09 -19.62
N ILE A 43 6.63 3.78 -19.20
CA ILE A 43 5.69 4.49 -20.08
C ILE A 43 5.72 5.99 -19.87
N LYS A 44 5.39 6.73 -20.92
CA LYS A 44 5.28 8.19 -20.93
C LYS A 44 3.93 8.67 -20.41
N ALA A 45 3.60 8.25 -19.20
CA ALA A 45 2.42 8.72 -18.46
C ALA A 45 2.71 8.59 -16.96
N GLY A 46 2.29 9.56 -16.16
CA GLY A 46 2.57 9.63 -14.74
C GLY A 46 1.42 10.18 -13.89
N GLU A 47 1.75 10.71 -12.72
CA GLU A 47 0.76 11.28 -11.78
C GLU A 47 -0.03 12.43 -12.41
N LYS A 48 0.62 13.27 -13.23
CA LYS A 48 -0.02 14.40 -13.92
C LYS A 48 -1.08 13.95 -14.94
N ASP A 49 -0.91 12.75 -15.48
CA ASP A 49 -1.88 12.12 -16.39
C ASP A 49 -2.94 11.33 -15.60
N GLY A 50 -2.79 11.25 -14.29
CA GLY A 50 -3.71 10.59 -13.38
C GLY A 50 -3.51 9.08 -13.26
N LEU A 51 -2.30 8.56 -13.50
CA LEU A 51 -1.97 7.16 -13.20
C LEU A 51 -1.86 6.95 -11.69
N GLU A 52 -2.36 5.81 -11.23
CA GLU A 52 -2.21 5.32 -9.86
C GLU A 52 -1.47 3.98 -9.84
N ILE A 53 -0.77 3.69 -8.74
CA ILE A 53 -0.20 2.35 -8.52
C ILE A 53 -1.33 1.32 -8.50
N GLY A 54 -1.14 0.23 -9.25
CA GLY A 54 -2.12 -0.85 -9.38
C GLY A 54 -3.05 -0.73 -10.59
N ASP A 55 -2.99 0.38 -11.34
CA ASP A 55 -3.70 0.51 -12.61
C ASP A 55 -3.25 -0.59 -13.60
N GLY A 56 -4.22 -1.06 -14.39
CA GLY A 56 -3.97 -2.04 -15.46
C GLY A 56 -3.50 -1.36 -16.73
N LEU A 57 -2.61 -2.02 -17.46
CA LEU A 57 -2.07 -1.56 -18.73
C LEU A 57 -2.26 -2.63 -19.80
N ILE A 58 -2.66 -2.21 -21.00
CA ILE A 58 -2.63 -3.03 -22.20
C ILE A 58 -1.60 -2.42 -23.15
N ILE A 59 -0.57 -3.18 -23.49
CA ILE A 59 0.43 -2.76 -24.48
C ILE A 59 -0.01 -3.27 -25.85
N HIS A 60 0.02 -2.41 -26.86
CA HIS A 60 -0.45 -2.74 -28.21
C HIS A 60 0.44 -2.14 -29.30
N ARG A 61 0.40 -2.75 -30.49
CA ARG A 61 1.00 -2.22 -31.72
C ARG A 61 0.00 -2.41 -32.86
N ASP A 62 -0.28 -1.34 -33.60
CA ASP A 62 -1.23 -1.35 -34.72
C ASP A 62 -2.63 -1.88 -34.36
N GLY A 63 -3.07 -1.60 -33.13
CA GLY A 63 -4.36 -2.06 -32.58
C GLY A 63 -4.37 -3.52 -32.11
N GLU A 64 -3.27 -4.25 -32.26
CA GLU A 64 -3.12 -5.61 -31.74
C GLU A 64 -2.49 -5.60 -30.35
N LYS A 65 -3.10 -6.35 -29.42
CA LYS A 65 -2.59 -6.54 -28.07
C LYS A 65 -1.29 -7.36 -28.09
N LEU A 66 -0.27 -6.86 -27.39
CA LEU A 66 1.02 -7.52 -27.22
C LEU A 66 1.21 -8.08 -25.81
N ALA A 67 0.77 -7.34 -24.79
CA ALA A 67 0.96 -7.70 -23.39
C ALA A 67 -0.04 -7.04 -22.45
N GLU A 68 -0.19 -7.61 -21.26
CA GLU A 68 -0.83 -7.00 -20.09
C GLU A 68 0.23 -6.65 -19.05
N ALA A 69 0.11 -5.47 -18.45
CA ALA A 69 1.00 -5.02 -17.40
C ALA A 69 0.24 -4.35 -16.25
N ARG A 70 0.90 -4.13 -15.12
CA ARG A 70 0.37 -3.42 -13.96
C ARG A 70 1.34 -2.36 -13.49
N VAL A 71 0.84 -1.15 -13.25
CA VAL A 71 1.64 -0.05 -12.72
C VAL A 71 2.12 -0.37 -11.30
N ILE A 72 3.44 -0.33 -11.09
CA ILE A 72 4.09 -0.62 -9.79
C ILE A 72 4.79 0.60 -9.18
N GLU A 73 5.16 1.59 -10.00
CA GLU A 73 5.72 2.87 -9.56
C GLU A 73 5.19 3.99 -10.46
N VAL A 74 4.84 5.13 -9.87
CA VAL A 74 4.39 6.32 -10.60
C VAL A 74 5.26 7.50 -10.18
N ARG A 75 5.68 8.29 -11.17
CA ARG A 75 6.36 9.58 -11.02
C ARG A 75 5.53 10.65 -11.73
N PRO A 76 5.84 11.96 -11.57
CA PRO A 76 5.00 13.00 -12.14
C PRO A 76 4.73 12.88 -13.65
N GLU A 77 5.67 12.36 -14.44
CA GLU A 77 5.59 12.32 -15.91
C GLU A 77 5.80 10.93 -16.53
N VAL A 78 6.16 9.93 -15.72
CA VAL A 78 6.44 8.56 -16.17
C VAL A 78 6.00 7.54 -15.12
N ALA A 79 5.76 6.32 -15.55
CA ALA A 79 5.43 5.21 -14.67
C ALA A 79 6.16 3.94 -15.09
N ALA A 80 6.48 3.08 -14.13
CA ALA A 80 6.98 1.74 -14.36
C ALA A 80 5.84 0.73 -14.17
N ALA A 81 5.72 -0.21 -15.11
CA ALA A 81 4.71 -1.25 -15.08
C ALA A 81 5.35 -2.63 -15.23
N GLU A 82 4.99 -3.54 -14.33
CA GLU A 82 5.37 -4.96 -14.37
C GLU A 82 4.55 -5.69 -15.43
N ILE A 83 5.20 -6.44 -16.32
CA ILE A 83 4.55 -7.24 -17.35
C ILE A 83 3.98 -8.50 -16.70
N LEU A 84 2.66 -8.66 -16.75
CA LEU A 84 1.95 -9.82 -16.19
C LEU A 84 1.87 -10.98 -17.19
N ASN A 85 1.66 -10.65 -18.46
CA ASN A 85 1.56 -11.62 -19.55
C ASN A 85 2.00 -10.97 -20.85
N ALA A 86 2.92 -11.60 -21.59
CA ALA A 86 3.39 -11.14 -22.88
C ALA A 86 3.11 -12.21 -23.95
N GLU A 87 2.26 -11.87 -24.91
CA GLU A 87 1.94 -12.72 -26.06
C GLU A 87 2.96 -12.51 -27.19
N LYS A 88 3.54 -11.30 -27.26
CA LYS A 88 4.50 -10.88 -28.29
C LYS A 88 5.59 -9.98 -27.72
N GLU A 89 6.63 -9.76 -28.51
CA GLU A 89 7.73 -8.87 -28.12
C GLU A 89 7.32 -7.39 -28.11
N ILE A 90 7.50 -6.78 -26.94
CA ILE A 90 7.30 -5.35 -26.68
C ILE A 90 8.57 -4.58 -27.11
N LYS A 91 8.38 -3.42 -27.73
CA LYS A 91 9.44 -2.52 -28.19
C LYS A 91 9.15 -1.08 -27.75
N VAL A 92 10.21 -0.28 -27.72
CA VAL A 92 10.09 1.17 -27.52
C VAL A 92 9.26 1.76 -28.66
N GLY A 93 8.29 2.61 -28.32
CA GLY A 93 7.33 3.21 -29.24
C GLY A 93 6.00 2.47 -29.35
N ASP A 94 5.85 1.28 -28.75
CA ASP A 94 4.55 0.61 -28.67
C ASP A 94 3.55 1.44 -27.84
N GLY A 95 2.27 1.34 -28.19
CA GLY A 95 1.18 2.03 -27.50
C GLY A 95 0.85 1.36 -26.16
N ALA A 96 0.39 2.16 -25.21
CA ALA A 96 0.00 1.72 -23.88
C ALA A 96 -1.35 2.34 -23.50
N LEU A 97 -2.36 1.49 -23.34
CA LEU A 97 -3.70 1.87 -22.91
C LEU A 97 -3.84 1.60 -21.41
N ILE A 98 -4.14 2.65 -20.65
CA ILE A 98 -4.44 2.52 -19.23
C ILE A 98 -5.89 2.08 -19.07
N VAL A 99 -6.09 0.87 -18.55
CA VAL A 99 -7.40 0.37 -18.16
C VAL A 99 -7.60 0.70 -16.70
N LYS A 100 -8.15 1.89 -16.43
CA LYS A 100 -8.60 2.22 -15.09
C LYS A 100 -9.70 1.25 -14.72
N LYS A 101 -9.39 0.33 -13.80
CA LYS A 101 -10.40 -0.60 -13.30
C LYS A 101 -11.52 0.26 -12.73
N ALA A 102 -12.69 0.27 -13.39
CA ALA A 102 -13.89 0.87 -12.83
C ALA A 102 -13.98 0.40 -11.38
N ALA A 103 -14.26 1.33 -10.47
CA ALA A 103 -14.14 1.19 -9.02
C ALA A 103 -14.99 0.05 -8.37
N ALA A 104 -15.35 -1.00 -9.11
CA ALA A 104 -15.93 -2.26 -8.66
C ALA A 104 -15.01 -3.09 -7.75
N TYR A 105 -13.72 -2.74 -7.60
CA TYR A 105 -12.87 -3.22 -6.50
C TYR A 105 -12.63 -2.16 -5.40
N ARG A 106 -13.42 -1.07 -5.38
CA ARG A 106 -13.59 -0.16 -4.23
C ARG A 106 -14.97 -0.36 -3.61
N LYS A 107 -15.21 -1.54 -3.02
CA LYS A 107 -16.06 -1.66 -1.83
C LYS A 107 -15.17 -1.85 -0.60
N GLN A 108 -14.20 -0.95 -0.40
CA GLN A 108 -13.94 -0.49 0.96
C GLN A 108 -15.20 0.26 1.40
N LYS A 109 -16.04 -0.48 2.13
CA LYS A 109 -17.18 0.05 2.87
C LYS A 109 -16.66 1.27 3.66
N LYS A 110 -17.06 2.49 3.28
CA LYS A 110 -16.92 3.66 4.15
C LYS A 110 -17.48 3.24 5.50
N SER A 111 -16.61 3.12 6.50
CA SER A 111 -17.04 2.78 7.84
C SER A 111 -17.85 3.97 8.38
N LYS A 112 -18.89 3.67 9.14
CA LYS A 112 -19.82 4.62 9.79
C LYS A 112 -19.15 5.50 10.88
N TRP A 113 -17.89 5.90 10.71
CA TRP A 113 -17.11 6.57 11.76
C TRP A 113 -16.88 8.07 11.57
N THR A 114 -17.29 8.69 10.46
CA THR A 114 -17.29 10.16 10.31
C THR A 114 -18.45 10.87 11.02
N THR A 115 -19.06 10.27 12.05
CA THR A 115 -20.11 10.92 12.86
C THR A 115 -19.94 10.65 14.36
N LEU A 116 -18.72 10.37 14.83
CA LEU A 116 -18.45 10.13 16.27
C LEU A 116 -17.24 10.88 16.84
N LEU A 117 -16.60 11.77 16.09
CA LEU A 117 -15.65 12.75 16.63
C LEU A 117 -16.16 14.13 16.26
N GLY A 118 -16.91 14.68 17.21
CA GLY A 118 -17.72 15.88 17.07
C GLY A 118 -16.92 17.13 16.68
N SER A 119 -17.59 17.94 15.87
CA SER A 119 -17.54 19.40 15.98
C SER A 119 -17.69 19.81 17.45
N GLY A 120 -16.86 20.74 17.89
CA GLY A 120 -16.84 21.22 19.26
C GLY A 120 -18.18 21.78 19.75
N ALA A 121 -18.41 21.62 21.04
CA ALA A 121 -19.21 22.51 21.85
C ALA A 121 -18.79 22.35 23.32
N GLU A 122 -18.27 23.45 23.84
CA GLU A 122 -18.05 23.91 25.21
C GLU A 122 -18.71 23.14 26.36
N THR A 123 -17.97 22.95 27.46
CA THR A 123 -18.53 23.03 28.82
C THR A 123 -17.53 23.62 29.81
N ASN A 124 -17.96 24.69 30.47
CA ASN A 124 -17.34 25.32 31.63
C ASN A 124 -17.52 24.48 32.91
N SER A 125 -16.54 24.65 33.82
CA SER A 125 -16.67 24.68 35.29
C SER A 125 -16.68 23.40 36.14
N ALA A 126 -15.76 23.45 37.14
CA ALA A 126 -15.80 22.90 38.51
C ALA A 126 -15.62 21.37 38.66
N MET A 127 -14.76 20.79 39.52
CA MET A 127 -14.21 21.17 40.84
C MET A 127 -12.82 20.51 41.09
N PRO A 128 -12.09 20.90 42.16
CA PRO A 128 -10.72 20.45 42.43
C PRO A 128 -10.69 19.16 43.25
N VAL A 129 -9.77 18.24 42.92
CA VAL A 129 -9.40 17.11 43.79
C VAL A 129 -7.94 17.27 44.22
N LYS A 130 -7.79 17.30 45.55
CA LYS A 130 -6.53 17.38 46.29
C LYS A 130 -5.79 16.03 46.27
N THR A 131 -4.46 16.14 46.24
CA THR A 131 -3.42 15.24 46.78
C THR A 131 -3.32 13.81 46.22
N ALA A 132 -2.16 13.51 45.64
CA ALA A 132 -1.14 12.73 46.35
C ALA A 132 0.20 12.89 45.63
N VAL A 133 1.18 13.39 46.39
CA VAL A 133 2.61 13.32 46.08
C VAL A 133 3.01 11.84 46.15
N SER A 134 3.62 11.32 45.09
CA SER A 134 4.49 10.16 45.20
C SER A 134 5.69 10.39 44.30
N ASP A 135 6.78 10.83 44.95
CA ASP A 135 8.13 10.76 44.44
C ASP A 135 8.44 9.33 44.00
N ALA A 136 8.70 9.16 42.71
CA ALA A 136 9.40 8.03 42.17
C ALA A 136 10.36 8.57 41.11
N GLY A 137 11.55 8.96 41.61
CA GLY A 137 12.67 9.35 40.77
C GLY A 137 12.99 8.22 39.79
N THR A 138 13.05 8.57 38.51
CA THR A 138 13.78 7.78 37.52
C THR A 138 14.92 8.65 37.02
N ASN A 139 16.12 8.16 37.32
CA ASN A 139 17.41 8.64 36.87
C ASN A 139 17.38 8.94 35.38
N ILE A 140 17.59 10.21 35.02
CA ILE A 140 18.07 10.61 33.70
C ILE A 140 19.57 10.37 33.70
N GLU A 141 19.98 9.09 33.62
CA GLU A 141 21.37 8.73 33.37
C GLU A 141 21.58 8.58 31.85
N ASN A 142 22.34 9.53 31.31
CA ASN A 142 23.23 9.37 30.15
C ASN A 142 22.62 8.78 28.87
N LEU A 143 22.13 9.69 28.03
CA LEU A 143 21.89 9.50 26.59
C LEU A 143 23.18 9.00 25.90
N ARG A 144 23.32 7.68 25.77
CA ARG A 144 24.25 7.08 24.81
C ARG A 144 23.55 7.02 23.44
N PRO A 145 24.09 7.64 22.39
CA PRO A 145 23.60 7.43 21.03
C PRO A 145 23.87 5.97 20.65
N GLY A 146 22.82 5.15 20.52
CA GLY A 146 23.01 3.77 20.08
C GLY A 146 21.84 2.82 20.36
N THR A 147 21.15 2.94 21.48
CA THR A 147 20.18 1.91 21.88
C THR A 147 18.77 2.19 21.34
N VAL A 148 18.16 1.20 20.67
CA VAL A 148 16.73 1.20 20.32
C VAL A 148 15.94 1.15 21.64
N GLN A 149 15.13 2.18 21.92
CA GLN A 149 14.36 2.25 23.16
C GLN A 149 13.06 1.45 23.02
N ILE A 150 12.87 0.46 23.90
CA ILE A 150 11.65 -0.35 23.96
C ILE A 150 10.77 0.22 25.08
N SER A 151 9.75 1.01 24.72
CA SER A 151 8.78 1.52 25.70
C SER A 151 7.98 0.36 26.31
N GLN A 152 7.88 0.21 27.63
CA GLN A 152 7.11 -0.87 28.27
C GLN A 152 5.59 -0.68 28.03
N GLY A 153 4.91 -1.68 27.46
CA GLY A 153 3.46 -1.70 27.29
C GLY A 153 2.93 -1.62 25.85
N SER A 154 3.71 -1.12 24.88
CA SER A 154 3.30 -1.04 23.48
C SER A 154 4.16 -1.97 22.60
N SER A 155 3.59 -2.60 21.56
CA SER A 155 4.36 -3.38 20.55
C SER A 155 5.13 -2.47 19.58
N ILE A 156 5.34 -1.20 19.96
CA ILE A 156 6.01 -0.17 19.19
C ILE A 156 7.51 -0.26 19.48
N ILE A 157 8.29 -0.33 18.42
CA ILE A 157 9.75 -0.26 18.46
C ILE A 157 10.15 1.17 18.13
N ARG A 158 10.92 1.84 19.00
CA ARG A 158 11.36 3.22 18.79
C ARG A 158 12.86 3.30 18.60
N ALA A 159 13.30 4.02 17.57
CA ALA A 159 14.70 4.26 17.28
C ALA A 159 14.93 5.73 16.92
N ASP A 160 15.80 6.41 17.68
CA ASP A 160 16.29 7.74 17.32
C ASP A 160 17.50 7.61 16.37
N ILE A 161 17.47 8.37 15.27
CA ILE A 161 18.44 8.29 14.18
C ILE A 161 18.98 9.69 13.88
N GLN A 162 20.30 9.87 13.90
CA GLN A 162 20.99 11.14 13.62
C GLN A 162 21.06 11.42 12.11
N ALA A 163 19.91 11.49 11.46
CA ALA A 163 19.78 11.81 10.04
C ALA A 163 18.48 12.56 9.79
N ASP A 164 18.40 13.27 8.66
CA ASP A 164 17.17 13.94 8.27
C ASP A 164 16.06 12.92 7.93
N PRO A 165 14.77 13.28 8.12
CA PRO A 165 13.67 12.36 7.86
C PRO A 165 13.61 11.80 6.44
N GLY A 166 14.07 12.55 5.44
CA GLY A 166 14.08 12.12 4.04
C GLY A 166 15.10 11.02 3.77
N THR A 167 16.28 11.12 4.39
CA THR A 167 17.30 10.08 4.36
C THR A 167 16.81 8.82 5.05
N VAL A 168 16.27 8.93 6.27
CA VAL A 168 15.69 7.78 7.00
C VAL A 168 14.57 7.12 6.19
N PHE A 169 13.70 7.91 5.56
CA PHE A 169 12.60 7.40 4.75
C PHE A 169 13.10 6.59 3.54
N SER A 170 14.15 7.07 2.87
CA SER A 170 14.72 6.39 1.71
C SER A 170 15.39 5.07 2.09
N TYR A 171 16.17 5.06 3.18
CA TYR A 171 16.76 3.82 3.71
C TYR A 171 15.71 2.85 4.25
N ALA A 172 14.63 3.34 4.85
CA ALA A 172 13.52 2.50 5.30
C ALA A 172 12.89 1.71 4.14
N LEU A 173 12.64 2.35 3.00
CA LEU A 173 12.11 1.66 1.81
C LEU A 173 13.07 0.59 1.29
N MET A 174 14.37 0.88 1.25
CA MET A 174 15.38 -0.06 0.78
C MET A 174 15.48 -1.28 1.71
N VAL A 175 15.64 -1.04 3.02
CA VAL A 175 15.75 -2.12 4.02
C VAL A 175 14.50 -3.00 4.02
N LEU A 176 13.31 -2.43 3.90
CA LEU A 176 12.07 -3.21 3.81
C LEU A 176 12.09 -4.17 2.61
N ARG A 177 12.45 -3.68 1.42
CA ARG A 177 12.51 -4.50 0.19
C ARG A 177 13.54 -5.62 0.31
N GLU A 178 14.74 -5.32 0.80
CA GLU A 178 15.80 -6.33 1.02
C GLU A 178 15.38 -7.42 2.00
N ASN A 179 14.50 -7.09 2.96
CA ASN A 179 13.98 -8.04 3.94
C ASN A 179 12.69 -8.74 3.47
N GLY A 180 12.34 -8.64 2.19
CA GLY A 180 11.21 -9.32 1.57
C GLY A 180 9.85 -8.71 1.89
N TYR A 181 9.80 -7.44 2.29
CA TYR A 181 8.55 -6.70 2.44
C TYR A 181 8.16 -6.04 1.12
N ILE A 182 6.86 -6.12 0.81
CA ILE A 182 6.21 -5.41 -0.27
C ILE A 182 5.64 -4.11 0.32
N VAL A 183 6.10 -2.97 -0.18
CA VAL A 183 5.59 -1.65 0.26
C VAL A 183 4.24 -1.41 -0.40
N THR A 184 3.16 -1.38 0.39
CA THR A 184 1.79 -1.19 -0.11
C THR A 184 1.37 0.28 -0.12
N PHE A 185 1.98 1.09 0.74
CA PHE A 185 1.74 2.53 0.79
C PHE A 185 2.98 3.24 1.33
N SER A 186 3.27 4.41 0.78
CA SER A 186 4.32 5.29 1.31
C SER A 186 3.93 6.74 1.11
N ASN A 187 4.15 7.57 2.12
CA ASN A 187 3.93 9.00 2.06
C ASN A 187 5.09 9.73 2.73
N ARG A 188 5.93 10.36 1.90
CA ARG A 188 7.11 11.09 2.35
C ARG A 188 6.78 12.35 3.15
N ILE A 189 5.64 12.99 2.88
CA ILE A 189 5.21 14.21 3.57
C ILE A 189 4.87 13.89 5.04
N THR A 190 4.15 12.78 5.27
CA THR A 190 3.77 12.35 6.62
C THR A 190 4.80 11.44 7.28
N GLY A 191 5.85 11.03 6.56
CA GLY A 191 6.84 10.07 7.04
C GLY A 191 6.28 8.67 7.29
N THR A 192 5.21 8.27 6.59
CA THR A 192 4.51 7.01 6.84
C THR A 192 4.83 5.97 5.76
N ILE A 193 5.15 4.74 6.16
CA ILE A 193 5.34 3.61 5.25
C ILE A 193 4.52 2.42 5.77
N LEU A 194 3.71 1.81 4.90
CA LEU A 194 3.04 0.54 5.14
C LEU A 194 3.66 -0.51 4.24
N ALA A 195 4.05 -1.63 4.85
CA ALA A 195 4.66 -2.73 4.14
C ALA A 195 4.13 -4.06 4.65
N GLU A 196 4.09 -5.06 3.78
CA GLU A 196 3.54 -6.37 4.08
C GLU A 196 4.54 -7.46 3.67
N LYS A 197 4.68 -8.49 4.50
CA LYS A 197 5.50 -9.67 4.21
C LYS A 197 4.66 -10.93 4.39
N ALA A 198 4.71 -11.85 3.43
CA ALA A 198 4.03 -13.13 3.55
C ALA A 198 4.60 -13.90 4.75
N ILE A 199 3.72 -14.48 5.57
CA ILE A 199 4.16 -15.34 6.67
C ILE A 199 4.39 -16.74 6.11
N GLU A 200 5.64 -17.19 6.15
CA GLU A 200 5.96 -18.59 5.89
C GLU A 200 5.35 -19.47 6.98
N LEU A 201 4.36 -20.25 6.59
CA LEU A 201 3.82 -21.32 7.42
C LEU A 201 4.68 -22.58 7.22
N SER A 202 4.73 -23.44 8.22
CA SER A 202 5.26 -24.80 7.99
C SER A 202 4.33 -25.52 7.00
N LEU A 203 4.88 -26.40 6.16
CA LEU A 203 4.16 -27.18 5.14
C LEU A 203 2.85 -27.79 5.69
N MET A 204 2.87 -28.36 6.89
CA MET A 204 1.68 -28.91 7.54
C MET A 204 0.63 -27.82 7.86
N LYS A 205 1.04 -26.65 8.35
CA LYS A 205 0.11 -25.53 8.62
C LYS A 205 -0.44 -24.93 7.34
N GLU A 206 0.34 -24.91 6.28
CA GLU A 206 -0.07 -24.49 4.94
C GLU A 206 -1.14 -25.43 4.37
N LEU A 207 -0.89 -26.75 4.41
CA LEU A 207 -1.88 -27.78 4.04
C LEU A 207 -3.18 -27.66 4.84
N TRP A 208 -3.10 -27.41 6.15
CA TRP A 208 -4.28 -27.19 6.98
C TRP A 208 -5.00 -25.88 6.65
N ALA A 209 -4.28 -24.81 6.35
CA ALA A 209 -4.82 -23.51 5.96
C ALA A 209 -5.53 -23.59 4.60
N ASP A 210 -4.96 -24.33 3.64
CA ASP A 210 -5.56 -24.58 2.33
C ASP A 210 -6.83 -25.42 2.43
N ALA A 211 -6.81 -26.47 3.24
CA ALA A 211 -7.98 -27.32 3.50
C ALA A 211 -9.14 -26.55 4.15
N THR A 212 -8.87 -25.44 4.85
CA THR A 212 -9.88 -24.64 5.58
C THR A 212 -10.31 -23.35 4.86
N ALA A 213 -9.96 -23.22 3.58
CA ALA A 213 -10.25 -22.11 2.65
C ALA A 213 -9.31 -20.89 2.79
N ARG A 214 -8.44 -20.73 1.76
CA ARG A 214 -7.63 -19.54 1.40
C ARG A 214 -7.42 -18.57 2.56
N ILE A 215 -6.59 -19.00 3.48
CA ILE A 215 -6.18 -18.19 4.59
C ILE A 215 -4.87 -17.50 4.22
N GLU A 216 -4.95 -16.24 3.83
CA GLU A 216 -3.75 -15.42 3.67
C GLU A 216 -3.27 -14.98 5.05
N HIS A 217 -2.02 -15.32 5.37
CA HIS A 217 -1.32 -14.86 6.56
C HIS A 217 -0.20 -13.90 6.15
N LYS A 218 -0.27 -12.66 6.65
CA LYS A 218 0.73 -11.64 6.36
C LYS A 218 1.14 -10.88 7.62
N LEU A 219 2.39 -10.44 7.61
CA LEU A 219 2.96 -9.54 8.60
C LEU A 219 2.92 -8.13 8.02
N ALA A 220 2.04 -7.29 8.54
CA ALA A 220 1.97 -5.88 8.19
C ALA A 220 2.85 -5.07 9.15
N ALA A 221 3.75 -4.26 8.58
CA ALA A 221 4.59 -3.31 9.29
C ALA A 221 4.14 -1.88 8.95
N THR A 222 4.06 -1.02 9.96
CA THR A 222 3.81 0.42 9.81
C THR A 222 4.97 1.17 10.42
N LEU A 223 5.66 1.95 9.61
CA LEU A 223 6.77 2.80 10.01
C LEU A 223 6.29 4.25 9.99
N GLU A 224 6.50 4.98 11.08
CA GLU A 224 6.30 6.42 11.18
C GLU A 224 7.64 7.09 11.49
N ILE A 225 8.02 8.06 10.67
CA ILE A 225 9.25 8.83 10.80
C ILE A 225 8.85 10.26 11.12
N LYS A 226 9.27 10.76 12.29
CA LYS A 226 8.98 12.13 12.74
C LYS A 226 10.28 12.89 12.92
N ASN A 227 10.26 14.18 12.58
CA ASN A 227 11.35 15.08 12.90
C ASN A 227 11.26 15.45 14.40
N ASN A 228 12.33 15.23 15.14
CA ASN A 228 12.44 15.61 16.54
C ASN A 228 13.74 16.38 16.77
N ASN A 229 13.66 17.72 16.69
CA ASN A 229 14.74 18.63 17.09
C ASN A 229 16.14 18.27 16.57
N GLY A 230 16.26 17.91 15.28
CA GLY A 230 17.55 17.64 14.63
C GLY A 230 17.93 16.16 14.51
N PHE A 231 17.11 15.25 15.02
CA PHE A 231 17.17 13.83 14.70
C PHE A 231 15.81 13.32 14.22
N SER A 232 15.80 12.15 13.61
CA SER A 232 14.57 11.47 13.17
C SER A 232 14.18 10.39 14.17
N GLU A 233 12.94 10.46 14.66
CA GLU A 233 12.34 9.40 15.47
C GLU A 233 11.63 8.40 14.55
N LEU A 234 12.12 7.16 14.50
CA LEU A 234 11.50 6.05 13.79
C LEU A 234 10.66 5.22 14.78
N ASN A 235 9.36 5.13 14.51
CA ASN A 235 8.42 4.26 15.20
C ASN A 235 8.00 3.11 14.28
N VAL A 236 8.26 1.86 14.67
CA VAL A 236 7.87 0.67 13.91
C VAL A 236 6.81 -0.11 14.69
N THR A 237 5.69 -0.40 14.04
CA THR A 237 4.61 -1.21 14.60
C THR A 237 4.28 -2.39 13.70
N GLY A 238 4.01 -3.54 14.31
CA GLY A 238 3.76 -4.79 13.61
C GLY A 238 2.40 -5.38 13.93
N PHE A 239 1.73 -5.89 12.91
CA PHE A 239 0.49 -6.63 13.04
C PHE A 239 0.52 -7.91 12.20
N ARG A 240 0.02 -8.99 12.78
CA ARG A 240 -0.32 -10.20 12.04
C ARG A 240 -1.74 -10.03 11.50
N GLU A 241 -1.87 -10.10 10.19
CA GLU A 241 -3.16 -10.04 9.53
C GLU A 241 -3.50 -11.42 8.97
N HIS A 242 -4.76 -11.80 9.17
CA HIS A 242 -5.32 -13.07 8.73
C HIS A 242 -6.69 -12.81 8.12
N THR A 243 -6.88 -13.28 6.89
CA THR A 243 -8.19 -13.16 6.21
C THR A 243 -8.94 -14.48 6.32
N GLN A 244 -10.07 -14.48 7.04
CA GLN A 244 -10.95 -15.65 7.17
C GLN A 244 -12.37 -15.30 6.72
N LYS A 245 -12.92 -16.01 5.73
CA LYS A 245 -14.31 -15.82 5.27
C LYS A 245 -14.67 -14.34 5.00
N LYS A 246 -13.77 -13.60 4.34
CA LYS A 246 -13.89 -12.15 4.04
C LYS A 246 -13.84 -11.22 5.27
N ARG A 247 -13.46 -11.73 6.45
CA ARG A 247 -13.17 -10.92 7.64
C ARG A 247 -11.66 -10.88 7.81
N GLN A 248 -11.11 -9.67 7.88
CA GLN A 248 -9.70 -9.44 8.22
C GLN A 248 -9.58 -9.35 9.74
N VAL A 249 -8.79 -10.24 10.31
CA VAL A 249 -8.43 -10.23 11.72
C VAL A 249 -7.02 -9.66 11.83
N LYS A 250 -6.87 -8.59 12.60
CA LYS A 250 -5.60 -7.90 12.83
C LYS A 250 -5.20 -8.06 14.29
N LEU A 251 -4.09 -8.74 14.53
CA LEU A 251 -3.56 -8.98 15.86
C LEU A 251 -2.20 -8.29 16.02
N PRO A 252 -1.94 -7.57 17.11
CA PRO A 252 -0.63 -6.98 17.34
C PRO A 252 0.43 -8.08 17.46
N VAL A 253 1.63 -7.79 16.96
CA VAL A 253 2.77 -8.71 17.09
C VAL A 253 3.23 -8.75 18.55
N ALA A 254 3.22 -9.95 19.15
CA ALA A 254 3.68 -10.17 20.52
C ALA A 254 5.21 -10.04 20.62
N ARG A 255 5.73 -9.50 21.73
CA ARG A 255 7.16 -9.15 21.90
C ARG A 255 8.09 -10.35 21.85
N GLU A 256 7.62 -11.48 22.35
CA GLU A 256 8.32 -12.75 22.38
C GLU A 256 8.25 -13.51 21.04
N SER A 257 7.50 -13.01 20.06
CA SER A 257 7.36 -13.66 18.76
C SER A 257 8.59 -13.46 17.87
N LYS A 258 8.83 -14.40 16.95
CA LYS A 258 9.83 -14.26 15.88
C LYS A 258 9.63 -12.95 15.10
N TYR A 259 8.39 -12.63 14.74
CA TYR A 259 8.08 -11.43 13.96
C TYR A 259 8.44 -10.13 14.66
N TYR A 260 8.41 -10.08 16.00
CA TYR A 260 8.87 -8.89 16.73
C TYR A 260 10.38 -8.71 16.56
N ARG A 261 11.15 -9.81 16.64
CA ARG A 261 12.60 -9.79 16.40
C ARG A 261 12.91 -9.32 14.98
N ASP A 262 12.19 -9.84 13.99
CA ASP A 262 12.33 -9.41 12.59
C ASP A 262 12.10 -7.88 12.45
N LEU A 263 11.12 -7.31 13.14
CA LEU A 263 10.86 -5.85 13.12
C LEU A 263 11.94 -5.04 13.85
N VAL A 264 12.51 -5.58 14.93
CA VAL A 264 13.63 -4.96 15.64
C VAL A 264 14.88 -4.95 14.76
N GLU A 265 15.14 -6.05 14.05
CA GLU A 265 16.23 -6.15 13.08
C GLU A 265 16.09 -5.11 11.96
N ILE A 266 14.87 -4.94 11.41
CA ILE A 266 14.58 -3.90 10.42
C ILE A 266 14.84 -2.51 10.98
N ALA A 267 14.31 -2.19 12.16
CA ALA A 267 14.53 -0.87 12.78
C ALA A 267 16.01 -0.59 13.03
N SER A 268 16.76 -1.62 13.44
CA SER A 268 18.20 -1.54 13.69
C SER A 268 18.99 -1.32 12.39
N ALA A 269 18.66 -2.06 11.33
CA ALA A 269 19.29 -1.92 10.01
C ALA A 269 19.01 -0.54 9.38
N ILE A 270 17.81 0.01 9.56
CA ILE A 270 17.48 1.37 9.12
C ILE A 270 18.33 2.39 9.88
N LYS A 271 18.40 2.27 11.21
CA LYS A 271 19.19 3.15 12.06
C LYS A 271 20.67 3.12 11.69
N GLU A 272 21.23 1.94 11.48
CA GLU A 272 22.61 1.75 11.08
C GLU A 272 22.88 2.44 9.74
N ARG A 273 22.14 2.11 8.68
CA ARG A 273 22.41 2.64 7.33
C ARG A 273 22.11 4.13 7.17
N ALA A 274 21.14 4.67 7.88
CA ALA A 274 20.79 6.08 7.78
C ALA A 274 21.68 6.97 8.66
N GLY A 275 22.27 6.44 9.72
CA GLY A 275 23.13 7.20 10.64
C GLY A 275 24.60 7.30 10.24
N PHE A 276 24.99 6.70 9.11
CA PHE A 276 26.34 6.79 8.53
C PHE A 276 26.42 7.82 7.41
#